data_AF-A0A166FVE9-F1
#
_entry.id   AF-A0A166FVE9-F1
#
_cell.length_a   1.000
_cell.length_b   1.000
_cell.length_c   1.000
_cell.angle_alpha   90.00
_cell.angle_beta   90.00
_cell.angle_gamma   90.00
#
_symmetry.space_group_name_H-M   'P 1'
#
loop_
_entity.id
_entity.type
_entity.pdbx_description
1 polymer ?
#
loop_
_entity_poly.entity_id
_entity_poly.type
_entity_poly.pdbx_seq_one_letter_code
_entity_poly.pdbx_strand_id
1 'polypeptide(L)'
;MAAEPSLWTRFMASIKNLFSGSSAPKQPVFNPEEKDGVWYQELQPGVVRVGLTPFAYQDIGGVSFMDFSTTDDAVESGDDLIELEGDKAVETLKAPVTGTIVARNNDLLKETDDLQNRSNQDNWLVDIKL
;
A
#
# COMPACT_ATOMS: atom_id res chain seq x y z
N MET A 1 39.39 -41.47 9.25
CA MET A 1 38.73 -41.83 7.97
C MET A 1 37.29 -41.33 8.06
N ALA A 2 36.91 -40.32 7.29
CA ALA A 2 35.53 -39.82 7.26
C ALA A 2 34.75 -40.55 6.16
N ALA A 3 33.53 -41.01 6.46
CA ALA A 3 32.68 -41.73 5.52
C ALA A 3 32.05 -40.76 4.52
N GLU A 4 32.03 -41.11 3.23
CA GLU A 4 31.41 -40.30 2.20
C GLU A 4 29.88 -40.35 2.29
N PRO A 5 29.18 -39.22 2.07
CA PRO A 5 27.73 -39.16 2.14
C PRO A 5 27.08 -39.97 1.00
N SER A 6 25.98 -40.65 1.34
CA SER A 6 25.28 -41.56 0.42
C SER A 6 24.74 -40.84 -0.82
N LEU A 7 24.55 -41.59 -1.91
CA LEU A 7 23.97 -41.08 -3.16
C LEU A 7 22.56 -40.49 -2.97
N TRP A 8 21.78 -41.06 -2.04
CA TRP A 8 20.48 -40.52 -1.64
C TRP A 8 20.59 -39.15 -0.97
N THR A 9 21.65 -38.92 -0.19
CA THR A 9 21.92 -37.63 0.44
C THR A 9 22.25 -36.56 -0.60
N ARG A 10 23.02 -36.92 -1.64
CA ARG A 10 23.31 -36.02 -2.78
C ARG A 10 22.07 -35.76 -3.65
N PHE A 11 21.23 -36.79 -3.85
CA PHE A 11 19.98 -36.67 -4.59
C PHE A 11 18.96 -35.76 -3.91
N MET A 12 18.76 -35.92 -2.59
CA MET A 12 17.84 -35.05 -1.83
C MET A 12 18.33 -33.60 -1.73
N ALA A 13 19.64 -33.38 -1.69
CA ALA A 13 20.21 -32.03 -1.78
C ALA A 13 19.90 -31.35 -3.12
N SER A 14 19.84 -32.11 -4.23
CA SER A 14 19.45 -31.60 -5.55
C SER A 14 17.95 -31.26 -5.63
N ILE A 15 17.09 -32.09 -5.02
CA ILE A 15 15.64 -31.85 -4.98
C ILE A 15 15.30 -30.60 -4.15
N LYS A 16 16.00 -30.37 -3.04
CA LYS A 16 15.77 -29.19 -2.20
C LYS A 16 16.02 -27.87 -2.94
N ASN A 17 16.95 -27.86 -3.90
CA ASN A 17 17.20 -26.70 -4.75
C ASN A 17 16.14 -26.52 -5.85
N LEU A 18 15.51 -27.60 -6.31
CA LEU A 18 14.47 -27.58 -7.35
C LEU A 18 13.12 -27.07 -6.85
N PHE A 19 12.83 -27.14 -5.55
CA PHE A 19 11.57 -26.67 -4.94
C PHE A 19 11.72 -25.40 -4.09
N SER A 20 12.86 -24.70 -4.18
CA SER A 20 13.07 -23.42 -3.47
C SER A 20 12.33 -22.22 -4.08
N GLY A 21 11.69 -22.40 -5.24
CA GLY A 21 10.85 -21.38 -5.85
C GLY A 21 9.49 -21.30 -5.18
N SER A 22 9.40 -20.67 -4.00
CA SER A 22 8.14 -20.08 -3.56
C SER A 22 7.84 -18.95 -4.54
N SER A 23 7.06 -19.25 -5.59
CA SER A 23 6.45 -18.23 -6.42
C SER A 23 5.33 -17.58 -5.60
N ALA A 24 5.71 -16.79 -4.60
CA ALA A 24 4.82 -15.78 -4.06
C ALA A 24 4.31 -14.95 -5.25
N PRO A 25 3.01 -14.60 -5.29
CA PRO A 25 2.50 -13.75 -6.35
C PRO A 25 3.38 -12.50 -6.41
N LYS A 26 3.92 -12.22 -7.60
CA LYS A 26 4.73 -11.02 -7.82
C LYS A 26 3.81 -9.83 -7.53
N GLN A 27 4.16 -9.02 -6.52
CA GLN A 27 3.42 -7.79 -6.22
C GLN A 27 3.22 -6.99 -7.51
N PRO A 28 2.04 -6.38 -7.72
CA PRO A 28 1.82 -5.56 -8.90
C PRO A 28 2.91 -4.51 -9.05
N VAL A 29 3.35 -4.27 -10.29
CA VAL A 29 4.24 -3.14 -10.56
C VAL A 29 3.51 -1.87 -10.17
N PHE A 30 4.17 -0.98 -9.43
CA PHE A 30 3.57 0.29 -9.04
C PHE A 30 3.50 1.25 -10.23
N ASN A 31 2.30 1.39 -10.79
CA ASN A 31 1.93 2.27 -11.88
C ASN A 31 0.46 2.69 -11.68
N PRO A 32 0.20 3.56 -10.69
CA PRO A 32 -1.16 3.88 -10.26
C PRO A 32 -1.85 4.85 -11.25
N GLU A 33 -3.17 4.88 -11.18
CA GLU A 33 -3.97 5.99 -11.68
C GLU A 33 -3.90 7.15 -10.68
N GLU A 34 -4.03 8.40 -11.15
CA GLU A 34 -4.02 9.58 -10.29
C GLU A 34 -5.23 10.46 -10.60
N LYS A 35 -5.90 10.94 -9.55
CA LYS A 35 -7.07 11.82 -9.64
C LYS A 35 -7.17 12.64 -8.36
N ASP A 36 -7.43 13.95 -8.48
CA ASP A 36 -7.78 14.84 -7.36
C ASP A 36 -6.86 14.69 -6.13
N GLY A 37 -5.55 14.63 -6.37
CA GLY A 37 -4.53 14.57 -5.32
C GLY A 37 -4.24 13.18 -4.75
N VAL A 38 -5.01 12.15 -5.11
CA VAL A 38 -4.74 10.75 -4.75
C VAL A 38 -4.20 9.95 -5.93
N TRP A 39 -3.38 8.96 -5.61
CA TRP A 39 -3.07 7.86 -6.51
C TRP A 39 -3.82 6.61 -6.05
N TYR A 40 -4.19 5.72 -6.97
CA TYR A 40 -4.82 4.45 -6.63
C TYR A 40 -4.46 3.33 -7.61
N GLN A 41 -4.39 2.10 -7.10
CA GLN A 41 -4.05 0.92 -7.88
C GLN A 41 -4.62 -0.35 -7.25
N GLU A 42 -5.10 -1.27 -8.08
CA GLU A 42 -5.45 -2.62 -7.63
C GLU A 42 -4.21 -3.39 -7.15
N LEU A 43 -4.21 -3.82 -5.89
CA LEU A 43 -3.13 -4.59 -5.26
C LEU A 43 -3.34 -6.10 -5.49
N GLN A 44 -4.59 -6.52 -5.46
CA GLN A 44 -5.06 -7.88 -5.67
C GLN A 44 -6.52 -7.82 -6.12
N PRO A 45 -7.08 -8.92 -6.68
CA PRO A 45 -8.43 -8.91 -7.23
C PRO A 45 -9.47 -8.30 -6.28
N GLY A 46 -10.06 -7.18 -6.67
CA GLY A 46 -11.10 -6.46 -5.93
C GLY A 46 -10.61 -5.61 -4.75
N VAL A 47 -9.30 -5.41 -4.58
CA VAL A 47 -8.74 -4.53 -3.53
C VAL A 47 -7.88 -3.45 -4.16
N VAL A 48 -8.33 -2.21 -4.02
CA VAL A 48 -7.68 -1.00 -4.51
C VAL A 48 -6.96 -0.31 -3.36
N ARG A 49 -5.65 -0.12 -3.49
CA ARG A 49 -4.85 0.69 -2.59
C ARG A 49 -4.88 2.14 -3.04
N VAL A 50 -5.06 3.06 -2.11
CA VAL A 50 -5.11 4.51 -2.33
C VAL A 50 -3.98 5.18 -1.56
N GLY A 51 -3.33 6.19 -2.12
CA GLY A 51 -2.35 7.01 -1.39
C GLY A 51 -2.25 8.44 -1.91
N LEU A 52 -1.36 9.24 -1.30
CA LEU A 52 -1.21 10.67 -1.60
C LEU A 52 -0.25 10.91 -2.78
N THR A 53 -0.64 11.76 -3.72
CA THR A 53 0.28 12.20 -4.77
C THR A 53 1.35 13.17 -4.22
N PRO A 54 2.59 13.16 -4.75
CA PRO A 54 3.59 14.15 -4.35
C PRO A 54 3.15 15.60 -4.61
N PHE A 55 2.32 15.82 -5.63
CA PHE A 55 1.76 17.12 -5.93
C PHE A 55 0.83 17.61 -4.80
N ALA A 56 -0.11 16.78 -4.36
CA ALA A 56 -0.98 17.12 -3.23
C ALA A 56 -0.19 17.34 -1.93
N TYR A 57 0.84 16.52 -1.66
CA TYR A 57 1.72 16.75 -0.51
C TYR A 57 2.42 18.13 -0.56
N GLN A 58 2.89 18.54 -1.74
CA GLN A 58 3.53 19.86 -1.90
C GLN A 58 2.56 21.02 -1.65
N ASP A 59 1.31 20.88 -2.05
CA ASP A 59 0.25 21.88 -1.86
C ASP A 59 -0.19 21.96 -0.39
N ILE A 60 -0.33 20.82 0.29
CA ILE A 60 -0.70 20.72 1.72
C ILE A 60 0.43 21.17 2.64
N GLY A 61 1.69 20.85 2.31
CA GLY A 61 2.85 21.07 3.17
C GLY A 61 3.07 19.93 4.18
N GLY A 62 3.98 20.15 5.15
CA GLY A 62 4.26 19.15 6.18
C GLY A 62 3.00 18.84 6.97
N VAL A 63 2.59 17.57 6.98
CA VAL A 63 1.32 17.14 7.57
C VAL A 63 1.50 16.91 9.07
N SER A 64 0.66 17.57 9.86
CA SER A 64 0.67 17.49 11.33
C SER A 64 -0.55 16.78 11.90
N PHE A 65 -1.61 16.65 11.10
CA PHE A 65 -2.84 15.98 11.49
C PHE A 65 -3.50 15.24 10.32
N MET A 66 -4.12 14.11 10.63
CA MET A 66 -4.81 13.23 9.68
C MET A 66 -6.07 12.67 10.35
N ASP A 67 -7.22 12.81 9.70
CA ASP A 67 -8.47 12.15 10.11
C ASP A 67 -8.99 11.24 8.99
N PHE A 68 -9.07 9.95 9.28
CA PHE A 68 -9.40 8.91 8.30
C PHE A 68 -10.81 8.38 8.52
N SER A 69 -11.50 8.06 7.43
CA SER A 69 -12.60 7.09 7.47
C SER A 69 -12.12 5.75 8.04
N THR A 70 -12.97 5.09 8.81
CA THR A 70 -12.62 3.89 9.57
C THR A 70 -12.74 2.61 8.75
N THR A 71 -12.07 1.55 9.17
CA THR A 71 -12.29 0.22 8.58
C THR A 71 -13.74 -0.21 8.76
N ASP A 72 -14.27 -0.93 7.79
CA ASP A 72 -15.68 -1.34 7.64
C ASP A 72 -16.64 -0.23 7.18
N ASP A 73 -16.17 1.01 7.01
CA ASP A 73 -16.97 2.08 6.40
C ASP A 73 -17.18 1.81 4.90
N ALA A 74 -18.43 1.98 4.46
CA ALA A 74 -18.77 2.05 3.04
C ALA A 74 -18.55 3.47 2.53
N VAL A 75 -17.92 3.59 1.36
CA VAL A 75 -17.65 4.86 0.69
C VAL A 75 -18.10 4.78 -0.77
N GLU A 76 -18.68 5.87 -1.29
CA GLU A 76 -18.93 6.07 -2.71
C GLU A 76 -17.79 6.88 -3.34
N SER A 77 -17.55 6.69 -4.64
CA SER A 77 -16.60 7.53 -5.38
C SER A 77 -17.00 9.00 -5.28
N GLY A 78 -16.09 9.84 -4.79
CA GLY A 78 -16.32 11.25 -4.51
C GLY A 78 -16.66 11.60 -3.06
N ASP A 79 -16.90 10.61 -2.19
CA ASP A 79 -17.08 10.83 -0.76
C ASP A 79 -15.78 11.28 -0.08
N ASP A 80 -15.91 11.91 1.09
CA ASP A 80 -14.77 12.26 1.93
C ASP A 80 -14.08 11.00 2.43
N LEU A 81 -12.77 10.89 2.18
CA LEU A 81 -11.97 9.74 2.57
C LEU A 81 -11.04 10.03 3.74
N ILE A 82 -10.38 11.19 3.67
CA ILE A 82 -9.40 11.61 4.66
C ILE A 82 -9.27 13.14 4.64
N GLU A 83 -9.20 13.73 5.82
CA GLU A 83 -8.82 15.13 6.01
C GLU A 83 -7.35 15.21 6.44
N LEU A 84 -6.58 16.05 5.76
CA LEU A 84 -5.17 16.30 6.03
C LEU A 84 -4.97 17.77 6.38
N GLU A 85 -4.35 18.05 7.52
CA GLU A 85 -3.93 19.40 7.89
C GLU A 85 -2.40 19.47 7.88
N GLY A 86 -1.88 20.33 7.00
CA GLY A 86 -0.47 20.61 6.89
C GLY A 86 -0.13 22.08 7.03
N ASP A 87 1.16 22.39 6.94
CA ASP A 87 1.71 23.73 7.15
C ASP A 87 1.10 24.83 6.26
N LYS A 88 0.53 24.47 5.10
CA LYS A 88 0.03 25.41 4.10
C LYS A 88 -1.48 25.40 3.95
N ALA A 89 -2.10 24.22 4.04
CA ALA A 89 -3.50 24.03 3.74
C ALA A 89 -4.11 22.88 4.55
N VAL A 90 -5.44 22.91 4.64
CA VAL A 90 -6.26 21.77 5.04
C VAL A 90 -6.97 21.27 3.79
N GLU A 91 -6.84 19.98 3.50
CA GLU A 91 -7.44 19.36 2.31
C GLU A 91 -8.21 18.10 2.68
N THR A 92 -9.38 17.93 2.08
CA THR A 92 -10.18 16.71 2.18
C THR A 92 -10.07 15.93 0.89
N LEU A 93 -9.35 14.81 0.92
CA LEU A 93 -9.19 13.93 -0.24
C LEU A 93 -10.42 13.05 -0.40
N LYS A 94 -10.81 12.84 -1.66
CA LYS A 94 -12.01 12.09 -2.01
C LYS A 94 -11.71 10.63 -2.33
N ALA A 95 -12.66 9.74 -2.03
CA ALA A 95 -12.59 8.34 -2.40
C ALA A 95 -12.57 8.20 -3.94
N PRO A 96 -11.54 7.56 -4.53
CA PRO A 96 -11.47 7.41 -5.99
C PRO A 96 -12.45 6.36 -6.51
N VAL A 97 -12.81 5.38 -5.68
CA VAL A 97 -13.65 4.23 -6.03
C VAL A 97 -14.71 3.99 -4.96
N THR A 98 -15.85 3.39 -5.36
CA THR A 98 -16.88 2.91 -4.44
C THR A 98 -16.47 1.56 -3.84
N GLY A 99 -16.70 1.36 -2.54
CA GLY A 99 -16.40 0.09 -1.87
C GLY A 99 -16.46 0.17 -0.35
N THR A 100 -15.74 -0.74 0.31
CA THR A 100 -15.58 -0.78 1.77
C THR A 100 -14.12 -0.65 2.15
N ILE A 101 -13.81 0.21 3.13
CA ILE A 101 -12.44 0.35 3.65
C ILE A 101 -12.07 -0.91 4.43
N VAL A 102 -11.01 -1.61 4.02
CA VAL A 102 -10.57 -2.87 4.63
C VAL A 102 -9.23 -2.76 5.35
N ALA A 103 -8.44 -1.71 5.09
CA ALA A 103 -7.22 -1.41 5.83
C ALA A 103 -6.91 0.09 5.78
N ARG A 104 -6.16 0.56 6.77
CA ARG A 104 -5.57 1.91 6.82
C ARG A 104 -4.11 1.84 7.26
N ASN A 105 -3.29 2.75 6.77
CA ASN A 105 -1.89 2.83 7.13
C ASN A 105 -1.71 3.58 8.46
N ASN A 106 -1.75 2.85 9.58
CA ASN A 106 -1.56 3.43 10.91
C ASN A 106 -0.12 3.90 11.17
N ASP A 107 0.86 3.49 10.35
CA ASP A 107 2.26 3.87 10.57
C ASP A 107 2.49 5.35 10.24
N LEU A 108 1.71 5.92 9.32
CA LEU A 108 1.71 7.36 8.99
C LEU A 108 1.33 8.25 10.18
N LEU A 109 0.60 7.72 11.17
CA LEU A 109 0.29 8.47 12.40
C LEU A 109 1.54 8.71 13.28
N LYS A 110 2.62 7.96 13.03
CA LYS A 110 3.91 8.09 13.73
C LYS A 110 4.97 8.75 12.86
N GLU A 111 4.92 8.49 11.55
CA GLU A 111 5.91 8.94 10.57
C GLU A 111 5.20 9.67 9.41
N THR A 112 4.68 10.89 9.67
CA THR A 112 3.94 11.66 8.65
C THR A 112 4.82 12.10 7.49
N ASP A 113 6.14 12.21 7.69
CA ASP A 113 7.11 12.53 6.66
C ASP A 113 7.12 11.52 5.51
N ASP A 114 6.65 10.29 5.72
CA ASP A 114 6.55 9.28 4.66
C ASP A 114 5.47 9.61 3.62
N LEU A 115 4.53 10.52 3.93
CA LEU A 115 3.53 11.01 2.97
C LEU A 115 4.14 11.65 1.72
N GLN A 116 5.35 12.20 1.84
CA GLN A 116 6.08 12.82 0.72
C GLN A 116 6.61 11.81 -0.30
N ASN A 117 6.73 10.54 0.10
CA ASN A 117 7.25 9.48 -0.75
C ASN A 117 6.23 9.14 -1.85
N ARG A 118 6.66 8.62 -3.01
CA ARG A 118 5.76 8.07 -4.03
C ARG A 118 5.90 6.55 -4.05
N SER A 119 5.24 5.87 -3.11
CA SER A 119 5.47 4.45 -2.82
C SER A 119 4.21 3.75 -2.33
N ASN A 120 3.86 2.61 -2.93
CA ASN A 120 2.73 1.80 -2.46
C ASN A 120 2.98 1.07 -1.12
N GLN A 121 4.20 1.19 -0.57
CA GLN A 121 4.58 0.61 0.72
C GLN A 121 4.50 1.65 1.84
N ASP A 122 4.97 2.87 1.58
CA ASP A 122 5.22 3.84 2.64
C ASP A 122 4.07 4.84 2.76
N ASN A 123 3.55 5.35 1.61
CA ASN A 123 2.66 6.50 1.58
C ASN A 123 1.19 6.16 1.20
N TRP A 124 0.84 4.88 1.25
CA TRP A 124 -0.55 4.45 1.08
C TRP A 124 -1.38 4.90 2.29
N LEU A 125 -2.63 5.28 2.06
CA LEU A 125 -3.55 5.80 3.06
C LEU A 125 -4.52 4.70 3.51
N VAL A 126 -5.22 4.08 2.56
CA VAL A 126 -6.22 3.04 2.79
C VAL A 126 -6.23 1.99 1.68
N ASP A 127 -6.77 0.81 1.99
CA ASP A 127 -7.21 -0.18 1.00
C ASP A 127 -8.74 -0.24 0.98
N ILE A 128 -9.32 -0.21 -0.21
CA ILE A 128 -10.76 -0.28 -0.47
C ILE A 128 -11.08 -1.56 -1.21
N LYS A 129 -12.03 -2.32 -0.70
CA LYS A 129 -12.58 -3.49 -1.38
C LYS A 129 -13.81 -3.10 -2.20
N LEU A 130 -13.76 -3.36 -3.51
CA LEU A 130 -14.83 -3.08 -4.47
C LEU A 130 -16.07 -3.98 -4.25
#